data_AF-A0A661C1V1-F1
#
_entry.id   AF-A0A661C1V1-F1
#
_cell.length_a   1.000
_cell.length_b   1.000
_cell.length_c   1.000
_cell.angle_alpha   90.00
_cell.angle_beta   90.00
_cell.angle_gamma   90.00
#
_symmetry.space_group_name_H-M   'P 1'
#
loop_
_entity.id
_entity.type
_entity.pdbx_description
1 polymer ?
#
loop_
_entity_poly.entity_id
_entity_poly.type
_entity_poly.pdbx_seq_one_letter_code
_entity_poly.pdbx_strand_id
1 'polypeptide(L)'
;MAQFRVCPDTGFFFDRSAESLIKANAVAGVVALLIAGIMALGVVLTRWQEVHLLPADLFYQVLTAHGINALIFWCIFFEVAIMYFASSVLLRTRIASPRWAWLGFILMVVGAVMNNVAVFQGNSSVMMTSYVPMQAEPHFYLGLILFAVGALIGCFIFLGTLVIAKEDGTYDGSIPLVTFGALTACIIAVFTIACGAIILVPTFLWSIGYINHIDAEMYRVIWWGLGHSSQQINVAAHVSVWYLIIGVLFNARPMSEKVS
;
A
#
# COMPACT_ATOMS: atom_id res chain seq x y z
N MET A 1 14.20 24.76 4.88
CA MET A 1 13.16 25.35 5.75
C MET A 1 11.83 24.72 5.35
N ALA A 2 11.02 24.24 6.30
CA ALA A 2 9.68 23.73 5.99
C ALA A 2 8.80 24.91 5.52
N GLN A 3 8.05 24.70 4.43
CA GLN A 3 7.14 25.71 3.89
C GLN A 3 5.72 25.22 4.17
N PHE A 4 5.00 25.95 5.01
CA PHE A 4 3.63 25.61 5.37
C PHE A 4 2.62 26.47 4.62
N ARG A 5 1.48 25.88 4.26
CA ARG A 5 0.28 26.61 3.84
C ARG A 5 -0.94 26.16 4.64
N VAL A 6 -1.92 27.05 4.76
CA VAL A 6 -3.23 26.72 5.34
C VAL A 6 -4.24 26.52 4.22
N CYS A 7 -5.02 25.47 4.28
CA CYS A 7 -6.14 25.25 3.34
C CYS A 7 -7.29 26.20 3.70
N PRO A 8 -7.80 27.03 2.77
CA PRO A 8 -8.88 27.97 3.08
C PRO A 8 -10.19 27.27 3.44
N ASP A 9 -10.45 26.09 2.87
CA ASP A 9 -11.72 25.38 3.06
C ASP A 9 -11.75 24.53 4.33
N THR A 10 -10.63 23.86 4.64
CA THR A 10 -10.56 22.91 5.77
C THR A 10 -9.81 23.45 6.99
N GLY A 11 -9.06 24.55 6.85
CA GLY A 11 -8.20 25.10 7.91
C GLY A 11 -6.98 24.22 8.24
N PHE A 12 -6.73 23.15 7.48
CA PHE A 12 -5.59 22.25 7.72
C PHE A 12 -4.25 22.87 7.29
N PHE A 13 -3.20 22.51 8.03
CA PHE A 13 -1.83 22.94 7.81
C PHE A 13 -1.09 21.90 6.96
N PHE A 14 -0.53 22.32 5.83
CA PHE A 14 0.21 21.45 4.93
C PHE A 14 1.66 21.87 4.88
N ASP A 15 2.57 20.99 5.32
CA ASP A 15 3.98 21.07 4.89
C ASP A 15 4.06 20.74 3.40
N ARG A 16 4.77 21.57 2.63
CA ARG A 16 4.89 21.43 1.17
C ARG A 16 5.48 20.08 0.75
N SER A 17 6.43 19.54 1.52
CA SER A 17 7.07 18.26 1.18
C SER A 17 6.08 17.12 1.42
N ALA A 18 5.42 17.12 2.58
CA ALA A 18 4.35 16.18 2.92
C ALA A 18 3.23 16.23 1.86
N GLU A 19 2.73 17.41 1.53
CA GLU A 19 1.66 17.59 0.55
C GLU A 19 2.02 16.99 -0.81
N SER A 20 3.25 17.23 -1.28
CA SER A 20 3.71 16.70 -2.56
C SER A 20 3.77 15.17 -2.56
N LEU A 21 4.25 14.57 -1.48
CA LEU A 21 4.33 13.12 -1.31
C LEU A 21 2.96 12.47 -1.13
N ILE A 22 2.05 13.12 -0.40
CA ILE A 22 0.65 12.68 -0.25
C ILE A 22 -0.01 12.63 -1.62
N LYS A 23 0.11 13.71 -2.42
CA LYS A 23 -0.45 13.77 -3.78
C LYS A 23 0.18 12.72 -4.69
N ALA A 24 1.51 12.57 -4.67
CA ALA A 24 2.21 11.61 -5.50
C ALA A 24 1.73 10.17 -5.23
N ASN A 25 1.65 9.77 -3.97
CA ASN A 25 1.15 8.46 -3.57
C ASN A 25 -0.34 8.29 -3.89
N ALA A 26 -1.19 9.26 -3.55
CA ALA A 26 -2.62 9.18 -3.83
C ALA A 26 -2.92 9.07 -5.34
N VAL A 27 -2.23 9.86 -6.18
CA VAL A 27 -2.36 9.80 -7.64
C VAL A 27 -1.84 8.47 -8.19
N ALA A 28 -0.67 8.00 -7.74
CA ALA A 28 -0.14 6.70 -8.16
C ALA A 28 -1.10 5.56 -7.81
N GLY A 29 -1.72 5.63 -6.62
CA GLY A 29 -2.81 4.76 -6.24
C GLY A 29 -3.95 4.82 -7.26
N VAL A 30 -4.52 6.00 -7.52
CA VAL A 30 -5.68 6.15 -8.42
C VAL A 30 -5.36 5.62 -9.83
N VAL A 31 -4.13 5.82 -10.31
CA VAL A 31 -3.66 5.24 -11.57
C VAL A 31 -3.63 3.72 -11.50
N ALA A 32 -3.09 3.12 -10.43
CA ALA A 32 -3.12 1.67 -10.24
C ALA A 32 -4.55 1.12 -10.16
N LEU A 33 -5.48 1.83 -9.50
CA LEU A 33 -6.90 1.47 -9.47
C LEU A 33 -7.53 1.52 -10.86
N LEU A 34 -7.22 2.55 -11.66
CA LEU A 34 -7.71 2.67 -13.04
C LEU A 34 -7.22 1.49 -13.89
N ILE A 35 -5.92 1.17 -13.82
CA ILE A 35 -5.34 0.01 -14.52
C ILE A 35 -6.06 -1.27 -14.06
N ALA A 36 -6.22 -1.46 -12.74
CA ALA A 36 -6.92 -2.60 -12.19
C ALA A 36 -8.38 -2.68 -12.67
N GLY A 37 -9.09 -1.56 -12.76
CA GLY A 37 -10.47 -1.47 -13.24
C GLY A 37 -10.61 -1.84 -14.72
N ILE A 38 -9.69 -1.39 -15.56
CA ILE A 38 -9.65 -1.79 -16.98
C ILE A 38 -9.44 -3.30 -17.10
N MET A 39 -8.49 -3.86 -16.35
CA MET A 39 -8.28 -5.32 -16.33
C MET A 39 -9.51 -6.07 -15.78
N ALA A 40 -10.21 -5.50 -14.79
CA ALA A 40 -11.43 -6.08 -14.22
C ALA A 40 -12.54 -6.25 -15.26
N LEU A 41 -12.68 -5.30 -16.20
CA LEU A 41 -13.63 -5.42 -17.31
C LEU A 41 -13.31 -6.66 -18.16
N GLY A 42 -12.03 -6.92 -18.45
CA GLY A 42 -11.59 -8.14 -19.13
C GLY A 42 -11.98 -9.40 -18.39
N VAL A 43 -11.78 -9.44 -17.07
CA VAL A 43 -12.16 -10.58 -16.22
C VAL A 43 -13.68 -10.79 -16.21
N VAL A 44 -14.45 -9.74 -15.93
CA VAL A 44 -15.92 -9.82 -15.78
C VAL A 44 -16.59 -10.17 -17.10
N LEU A 45 -16.19 -9.53 -18.20
CA LEU A 45 -16.70 -9.81 -19.55
C LEU A 45 -16.21 -11.15 -20.11
N THR A 46 -15.31 -11.87 -19.44
CA THR A 46 -14.95 -13.25 -19.80
C THR A 46 -15.72 -14.27 -18.96
N ARG A 47 -16.13 -13.89 -17.74
CA ARG A 47 -16.93 -14.75 -16.84
C ARG A 47 -18.43 -14.68 -17.08
N TRP A 48 -18.90 -13.73 -17.89
CA TRP A 48 -20.30 -13.59 -18.24
C TRP A 48 -20.72 -14.74 -19.18
N GLN A 49 -21.84 -15.41 -18.89
CA GLN A 49 -22.36 -16.49 -19.74
C GLN A 49 -22.55 -16.14 -21.22
N GLU A 50 -22.89 -14.88 -21.54
CA GLU A 50 -23.13 -14.45 -22.93
C GLU A 50 -21.85 -13.94 -23.62
N VAL A 51 -20.88 -13.45 -22.86
CA VAL A 51 -19.68 -12.80 -23.37
C VAL A 51 -18.46 -13.52 -22.81
N HIS A 52 -17.60 -14.00 -23.71
CA HIS A 52 -16.36 -14.69 -23.39
C HIS A 52 -15.19 -13.94 -24.03
N LEU A 53 -14.95 -12.71 -23.55
CA LEU A 53 -14.09 -11.73 -24.24
C LEU A 53 -12.65 -12.22 -24.47
N LEU A 54 -12.06 -12.90 -23.48
CA LEU A 54 -10.65 -13.30 -23.52
C LEU A 54 -10.49 -14.82 -23.63
N PRO A 55 -9.50 -15.33 -24.39
CA PRO A 55 -9.05 -16.71 -24.29
C PRO A 55 -8.38 -16.97 -22.93
N ALA A 56 -8.19 -18.25 -22.58
CA ALA A 56 -7.78 -18.67 -21.24
C ALA A 56 -6.43 -18.09 -20.79
N ASP A 57 -5.44 -18.05 -21.67
CA ASP A 57 -4.11 -17.49 -21.41
C ASP A 57 -4.17 -16.00 -21.07
N LEU A 58 -4.87 -15.21 -21.88
CA LEU A 58 -5.09 -13.79 -21.61
C LEU A 58 -5.97 -13.56 -20.38
N PHE A 59 -6.94 -14.43 -20.12
CA PHE A 59 -7.76 -14.35 -18.92
C PHE A 59 -6.90 -14.44 -17.65
N TYR A 60 -6.01 -15.44 -17.55
CA TYR A 60 -5.13 -15.58 -16.37
C TYR A 60 -4.08 -14.48 -16.27
N GLN A 61 -3.58 -13.97 -17.40
CA GLN A 61 -2.68 -12.83 -17.43
C GLN A 61 -3.37 -11.57 -16.87
N VAL A 62 -4.55 -11.23 -17.41
CA VAL A 62 -5.35 -10.07 -16.99
C VAL A 62 -5.85 -10.23 -15.55
N LEU A 63 -6.23 -11.43 -15.13
CA LEU A 63 -6.61 -11.73 -13.74
C LEU A 63 -5.45 -11.50 -12.77
N THR A 64 -4.24 -11.90 -13.14
CA THR A 64 -3.02 -11.66 -12.37
C THR A 64 -2.76 -10.16 -12.23
N ALA A 65 -2.76 -9.44 -13.36
CA ALA A 65 -2.57 -7.99 -13.38
C ALA A 65 -3.64 -7.26 -12.56
N HIS A 66 -4.92 -7.62 -12.71
CA HIS A 66 -6.03 -7.05 -11.96
C HIS A 66 -5.82 -7.18 -10.46
N GLY A 67 -5.59 -8.41 -9.97
CA GLY A 67 -5.48 -8.67 -8.53
C GLY A 67 -4.33 -7.92 -7.88
N ILE A 68 -3.16 -7.89 -8.52
CA ILE A 68 -1.98 -7.18 -8.00
C ILE A 68 -2.20 -5.68 -7.99
N ASN A 69 -2.71 -5.09 -9.09
CA ASN A 69 -2.94 -3.65 -9.14
C ASN A 69 -4.06 -3.20 -8.18
N ALA A 70 -5.12 -4.01 -8.02
CA ALA A 70 -6.26 -3.70 -7.16
C ALA A 70 -5.95 -3.83 -5.67
N LEU A 71 -5.29 -4.93 -5.26
CA LEU A 71 -5.20 -5.31 -3.85
C LEU A 71 -3.82 -5.05 -3.23
N ILE A 72 -2.79 -4.81 -4.05
CA ILE A 72 -1.44 -4.51 -3.57
C ILE A 72 -1.11 -3.04 -3.92
N PHE A 73 -1.02 -2.70 -5.20
CA PHE A 73 -0.49 -1.38 -5.58
C PHE A 73 -1.44 -0.24 -5.24
N TRP A 74 -2.72 -0.32 -5.64
CA TRP A 74 -3.73 0.69 -5.29
C TRP A 74 -3.78 0.95 -3.79
N CYS A 75 -4.03 -0.10 -3.01
CA CYS A 75 -4.21 -0.02 -1.57
C CYS A 75 -2.97 0.57 -0.89
N ILE A 76 -1.78 0.04 -1.14
CA ILE A 76 -0.59 0.43 -0.39
C ILE A 76 -0.11 1.84 -0.77
N PHE A 77 -0.21 2.25 -2.04
CA PHE A 77 0.04 3.65 -2.41
C PHE A 77 -0.89 4.58 -1.63
N PHE A 78 -2.18 4.25 -1.57
CA PHE A 78 -3.15 5.08 -0.86
C PHE A 78 -2.93 5.08 0.66
N GLU A 79 -2.56 3.94 1.24
CA GLU A 79 -2.21 3.80 2.66
C GLU A 79 -1.01 4.67 3.05
N VAL A 80 0.06 4.69 2.24
CA VAL A 80 1.21 5.58 2.48
C VAL A 80 0.79 7.06 2.41
N ALA A 81 -0.09 7.42 1.47
CA ALA A 81 -0.65 8.77 1.41
C ALA A 81 -1.44 9.14 2.69
N ILE A 82 -2.27 8.22 3.19
CA ILE A 82 -3.02 8.38 4.44
C ILE A 82 -2.06 8.53 5.62
N MET A 83 -1.02 7.70 5.70
CA MET A 83 -0.03 7.80 6.78
C MET A 83 0.64 9.17 6.80
N TYR A 84 1.14 9.65 5.66
CA TYR A 84 1.77 10.97 5.58
C TYR A 84 0.81 12.11 5.91
N PHE A 85 -0.45 12.01 5.46
CA PHE A 85 -1.49 12.96 5.83
C PHE A 85 -1.75 12.95 7.35
N ALA A 86 -1.93 11.78 7.93
CA ALA A 86 -2.32 11.61 9.32
C ALA A 86 -1.21 12.00 10.31
N SER A 87 0.07 11.85 9.94
CA SER A 87 1.20 12.25 10.80
C SER A 87 1.64 13.69 10.60
N SER A 88 1.56 14.25 9.39
CA SER A 88 2.02 15.63 9.13
C SER A 88 0.88 16.64 9.24
N VAL A 89 -0.22 16.43 8.53
CA VAL A 89 -1.30 17.43 8.40
C VAL A 89 -2.11 17.53 9.68
N LEU A 90 -2.52 16.40 10.25
CA LEU A 90 -3.36 16.38 11.46
C LEU A 90 -2.60 16.79 12.71
N LEU A 91 -1.30 16.45 12.79
CA LEU A 91 -0.44 16.87 13.89
C LEU A 91 0.26 18.21 13.63
N ARG A 92 0.00 18.86 12.49
CA ARG A 92 0.56 20.17 12.12
C ARG A 92 2.10 20.22 12.20
N THR A 93 2.77 19.14 11.84
CA THR A 93 4.23 19.05 11.83
C THR A 93 4.77 18.80 10.42
N ARG A 94 6.06 19.03 10.24
CA ARG A 94 6.78 18.69 9.00
C ARG A 94 6.98 17.18 8.90
N ILE A 95 6.97 16.64 7.69
CA ILE A 95 7.30 15.22 7.47
C ILE A 95 8.77 14.93 7.81
N ALA A 96 9.03 13.76 8.37
CA ALA A 96 10.38 13.26 8.60
C ALA A 96 11.08 12.95 7.26
N SER A 97 12.37 13.28 7.17
CA SER A 97 13.27 12.85 6.09
C SER A 97 12.67 12.81 4.67
N PRO A 98 12.21 13.95 4.09
CA PRO A 98 11.52 13.98 2.80
C PRO A 98 12.27 13.28 1.65
N ARG A 99 13.61 13.31 1.66
CA ARG A 99 14.44 12.63 0.65
C ARG A 99 14.25 11.11 0.66
N TRP A 100 14.18 10.51 1.86
CA TRP A 100 13.93 9.09 2.03
C TRP A 100 12.48 8.73 1.68
N ALA A 101 11.53 9.61 1.99
CA ALA A 101 10.14 9.43 1.57
C ALA A 101 10.00 9.40 0.03
N TRP A 102 10.71 10.27 -0.68
CA TRP A 102 10.77 10.24 -2.15
C TRP A 102 11.47 8.98 -2.68
N LEU A 103 12.55 8.53 -2.04
CA LEU A 103 13.17 7.25 -2.41
C LEU A 103 12.19 6.08 -2.24
N GLY A 104 11.46 6.03 -1.13
CA GLY A 104 10.42 5.03 -0.89
C GLY A 104 9.36 5.04 -1.98
N PHE A 105 8.85 6.22 -2.34
CA PHE A 105 7.90 6.38 -3.43
C PHE A 105 8.46 5.90 -4.78
N ILE A 106 9.70 6.26 -5.12
CA ILE A 106 10.34 5.82 -6.38
C ILE A 106 10.49 4.31 -6.42
N LEU A 107 10.90 3.68 -5.30
CA LEU A 107 11.00 2.22 -5.21
C LEU A 107 9.64 1.54 -5.41
N MET A 108 8.56 2.10 -4.85
CA MET A 108 7.19 1.63 -5.10
C MET A 108 6.81 1.75 -6.57
N VAL A 109 7.04 2.90 -7.22
CA VAL A 109 6.72 3.07 -8.64
C VAL A 109 7.52 2.09 -9.51
N VAL A 110 8.83 2.00 -9.30
CA VAL A 110 9.70 1.08 -10.05
C VAL A 110 9.28 -0.38 -9.84
N GLY A 111 8.97 -0.77 -8.60
CA GLY A 111 8.51 -2.12 -8.28
C GLY A 111 7.19 -2.46 -8.95
N ALA A 112 6.22 -1.54 -8.92
CA ALA A 112 4.92 -1.72 -9.57
C ALA A 112 5.03 -1.83 -11.09
N VAL A 113 5.86 -0.99 -11.72
CA VAL A 113 6.12 -1.05 -13.17
C VAL A 113 6.83 -2.34 -13.54
N MET A 114 7.90 -2.70 -12.82
CA MET A 114 8.66 -3.94 -13.05
C MET A 114 7.77 -5.18 -12.96
N ASN A 115 6.90 -5.24 -11.94
CA ASN A 115 5.99 -6.36 -11.78
C ASN A 115 4.94 -6.42 -12.91
N ASN A 116 4.34 -5.28 -13.29
CA ASN A 116 3.40 -5.23 -14.41
C ASN A 116 4.07 -5.68 -15.73
N VAL A 117 5.31 -5.24 -15.99
CA VAL A 117 6.09 -5.71 -17.15
C VAL A 117 6.24 -7.23 -17.14
N ALA A 118 6.56 -7.82 -15.99
CA ALA A 118 6.69 -9.28 -15.85
C ALA A 118 5.39 -10.02 -16.18
N VAL A 119 4.25 -9.50 -15.74
CA VAL A 119 2.94 -10.07 -16.03
C VAL A 119 2.61 -9.93 -17.52
N PHE A 120 2.81 -8.74 -18.11
CA PHE A 120 2.46 -8.49 -19.51
C PHE A 120 3.40 -9.15 -20.53
N GLN A 121 4.57 -9.61 -20.11
CA GLN A 121 5.42 -10.50 -20.93
C GLN A 121 4.83 -11.91 -21.11
N GLY A 122 3.83 -12.30 -20.32
CA GLY A 122 3.05 -13.54 -20.49
C GLY A 122 3.55 -14.73 -19.69
N ASN A 123 4.82 -14.73 -19.27
CA ASN A 123 5.41 -15.83 -18.49
C ASN A 123 5.08 -15.80 -16.99
N SER A 124 4.39 -14.76 -16.49
CA SER A 124 4.10 -14.58 -15.05
C SER A 124 2.61 -14.55 -14.72
N SER A 125 1.81 -15.39 -15.40
CA SER A 125 0.36 -15.53 -15.19
C SER A 125 0.03 -16.39 -13.96
N VAL A 126 0.50 -15.97 -12.78
CA VAL A 126 0.51 -16.79 -11.55
C VAL A 126 -0.55 -16.40 -10.50
N MET A 127 -1.50 -15.54 -10.89
CA MET A 127 -2.46 -14.87 -10.01
C MET A 127 -1.77 -14.00 -8.95
N MET A 128 -2.55 -13.18 -8.23
CA MET A 128 -2.00 -12.32 -7.16
C MET A 128 -1.28 -13.15 -6.08
N THR A 129 -1.71 -14.39 -5.83
CA THR A 129 -1.13 -15.22 -4.78
C THR A 129 0.21 -15.84 -5.16
N SER A 130 0.53 -15.95 -6.46
CA SER A 130 1.77 -16.52 -6.97
C SER A 130 2.18 -17.85 -6.31
N TYR A 131 1.21 -18.75 -6.13
CA TYR A 131 1.43 -20.01 -5.42
C TYR A 131 2.47 -20.90 -6.10
N VAL A 132 3.43 -21.38 -5.30
CA VAL A 132 4.31 -22.50 -5.66
C VAL A 132 3.47 -23.77 -5.88
N PRO A 133 3.76 -24.62 -6.89
CA PRO A 133 4.96 -24.66 -7.74
C PRO A 133 4.89 -23.82 -9.03
N MET A 134 3.90 -22.93 -9.18
CA MET A 134 3.80 -22.09 -10.37
C MET A 134 4.78 -20.92 -10.27
N GLN A 135 5.95 -21.08 -10.88
CA GLN A 135 7.01 -20.08 -10.87
C GLN A 135 6.72 -18.93 -11.84
N ALA A 136 6.93 -17.69 -11.40
CA ALA A 136 6.97 -16.51 -12.26
C ALA A 136 8.41 -16.11 -12.59
N GLU A 137 8.57 -15.19 -13.53
CA GLU A 137 9.88 -14.64 -13.89
C GLU A 137 10.53 -13.91 -12.69
N PRO A 138 11.87 -13.89 -12.55
CA PRO A 138 12.53 -13.30 -11.39
C PRO A 138 12.15 -11.83 -11.11
N HIS A 139 11.96 -11.05 -12.16
CA HIS A 139 11.61 -9.65 -12.05
C HIS A 139 10.14 -9.42 -11.60
N PHE A 140 9.28 -10.44 -11.66
CA PHE A 140 7.97 -10.42 -11.00
C PHE A 140 8.13 -10.28 -9.48
N TYR A 141 8.93 -11.16 -8.87
CA TYR A 141 9.17 -11.18 -7.43
C TYR A 141 10.02 -9.98 -6.99
N LEU A 142 11.06 -9.63 -7.75
CA LEU A 142 11.88 -8.46 -7.47
C LEU A 142 11.05 -7.17 -7.47
N GLY A 143 10.11 -7.04 -8.40
CA GLY A 143 9.18 -5.90 -8.44
C GLY A 143 8.35 -5.77 -7.16
N LEU A 144 7.78 -6.89 -6.66
CA LEU A 144 7.05 -6.90 -5.40
C LEU A 144 7.94 -6.60 -4.18
N ILE A 145 9.18 -7.11 -4.17
CA ILE A 145 10.14 -6.86 -3.09
C ILE A 145 10.52 -5.37 -3.06
N LEU A 146 10.87 -4.77 -4.20
CA LEU A 146 11.18 -3.34 -4.28
C LEU A 146 10.01 -2.47 -3.83
N PHE A 147 8.79 -2.85 -4.23
CA PHE A 147 7.58 -2.19 -3.79
C PHE A 147 7.40 -2.24 -2.27
N ALA A 148 7.55 -3.43 -1.67
CA ALA A 148 7.43 -3.64 -0.24
C ALA A 148 8.51 -2.87 0.55
N VAL A 149 9.75 -2.82 0.06
CA VAL A 149 10.83 -2.01 0.67
C VAL A 149 10.48 -0.52 0.64
N GLY A 150 9.94 -0.02 -0.48
CA GLY A 150 9.49 1.36 -0.57
C GLY A 150 8.37 1.70 0.42
N ALA A 151 7.39 0.80 0.56
CA ALA A 151 6.31 0.92 1.54
C ALA A 151 6.82 0.87 2.99
N LEU A 152 7.82 0.03 3.28
CA LEU A 152 8.46 -0.06 4.60
C LEU A 152 9.19 1.24 4.97
N ILE A 153 9.88 1.85 4.00
CA ILE A 153 10.45 3.19 4.19
C ILE A 153 9.32 4.18 4.52
N GLY A 154 8.18 4.11 3.82
CA GLY A 154 6.99 4.89 4.13
C GLY A 154 6.53 4.77 5.58
N CYS A 155 6.47 3.55 6.11
CA CYS A 155 6.13 3.27 7.50
C CYS A 155 7.13 3.94 8.48
N PHE A 156 8.44 3.83 8.23
CA PHE A 156 9.44 4.47 9.10
C PHE A 156 9.41 6.00 9.02
N ILE A 157 9.09 6.57 7.85
CA ILE A 157 8.88 8.02 7.70
C ILE A 157 7.67 8.47 8.52
N PHE A 158 6.57 7.70 8.49
CA PHE A 158 5.40 7.97 9.31
C PHE A 158 5.75 7.97 10.81
N LEU A 159 6.41 6.91 11.29
CA LEU A 159 6.82 6.80 12.69
C LEU A 159 7.78 7.92 13.11
N GLY A 160 8.77 8.24 12.27
CA GLY A 160 9.67 9.37 12.51
C GLY A 160 8.96 10.72 12.54
N THR A 161 7.89 10.89 11.77
CA THR A 161 7.07 12.11 11.79
C THR A 161 6.28 12.23 13.10
N LEU A 162 5.81 11.11 13.66
CA LEU A 162 5.19 11.11 15.00
C LEU A 162 6.18 11.51 16.10
N VAL A 163 7.44 11.05 16.02
CA VAL A 163 8.51 11.45 16.95
C VAL A 163 8.74 12.96 16.86
N ILE A 164 8.90 13.50 15.65
CA ILE A 164 9.07 14.95 15.45
C ILE A 164 7.87 15.73 16.01
N ALA A 165 6.63 15.29 15.73
CA ALA A 165 5.43 15.93 16.28
C ALA A 165 5.44 15.98 17.82
N LYS A 166 5.92 14.92 18.45
CA LYS A 166 6.02 14.84 19.91
C LYS A 166 7.12 15.73 20.46
N GLU A 167 8.29 15.76 19.83
CA GLU A 167 9.43 16.62 20.21
C GLU A 167 9.11 18.11 20.02
N ASP A 168 8.43 18.46 18.94
CA ASP A 168 7.99 19.82 18.63
C ASP A 168 6.77 20.25 19.48
N GLY A 169 6.19 19.34 20.28
CA GLY A 169 5.05 19.62 21.16
C GLY A 169 3.78 20.03 20.42
N THR A 170 3.55 19.51 19.22
CA THR A 170 2.41 19.93 18.38
C THR A 170 1.05 19.38 18.84
N TYR A 171 1.08 18.41 19.76
CA TYR A 171 -0.09 17.86 20.42
C TYR A 171 0.24 17.49 21.88
N ASP A 172 -0.78 17.52 22.74
CA ASP A 172 -0.68 17.10 24.13
C ASP A 172 -1.50 15.82 24.37
N GLY A 173 -1.05 14.98 25.29
CA GLY A 173 -1.66 13.68 25.56
C GLY A 173 -1.53 12.69 24.39
N SER A 174 -2.66 12.07 24.01
CA SER A 174 -2.75 11.05 22.96
C SER A 174 -2.84 11.66 21.56
N ILE A 175 -2.40 10.91 20.54
CA ILE A 175 -2.58 11.29 19.13
C ILE A 175 -4.07 11.25 18.73
N PRO A 176 -4.52 12.08 17.76
CA PRO A 176 -5.90 12.06 17.27
C PRO A 176 -6.33 10.68 16.76
N LEU A 177 -7.61 10.35 16.86
CA LEU A 177 -8.18 9.04 16.45
C LEU A 177 -7.73 8.60 15.05
N VAL A 178 -7.71 9.52 14.08
CA VAL A 178 -7.33 9.23 12.70
C VAL A 178 -5.84 8.90 12.59
N THR A 179 -5.00 9.62 13.32
CA THR A 179 -3.56 9.35 13.43
C THR A 179 -3.29 8.05 14.18
N PHE A 180 -4.11 7.74 15.19
CA PHE A 180 -4.06 6.46 15.90
C PHE A 180 -4.40 5.29 14.98
N GLY A 181 -5.48 5.36 14.21
CA GLY A 181 -5.80 4.29 13.27
C GLY A 181 -4.79 4.17 12.12
N ALA A 182 -4.15 5.28 11.69
CA ALA A 182 -2.99 5.22 10.79
C ALA A 182 -1.77 4.55 11.44
N LEU A 183 -1.55 4.73 12.75
CA LEU A 183 -0.51 4.02 13.51
C LEU A 183 -0.84 2.52 13.61
N THR A 184 -2.08 2.15 13.86
CA THR A 184 -2.53 0.75 13.83
C THR A 184 -2.26 0.14 12.46
N ALA A 185 -2.66 0.82 11.38
CA ALA A 185 -2.37 0.40 10.01
C ALA A 185 -0.86 0.24 9.76
N CYS A 186 -0.03 1.18 10.24
CA CYS A 186 1.42 1.11 10.11
C CYS A 186 2.03 -0.11 10.82
N ILE A 187 1.57 -0.44 12.04
CA ILE A 187 2.06 -1.60 12.79
C ILE A 187 1.73 -2.90 12.04
N ILE A 188 0.48 -3.01 11.55
CA ILE A 188 0.05 -4.16 10.76
C ILE A 188 0.86 -4.22 9.46
N ALA A 189 1.10 -3.10 8.78
CA ALA A 189 1.87 -3.04 7.55
C ALA A 189 3.31 -3.55 7.72
N VAL A 190 3.99 -3.20 8.82
CA VAL A 190 5.33 -3.72 9.13
C VAL A 190 5.29 -5.24 9.30
N PHE A 191 4.29 -5.78 10.01
CA PHE A 191 4.10 -7.22 10.14
C PHE A 191 3.82 -7.89 8.77
N THR A 192 2.90 -7.33 7.98
CA THR A 192 2.57 -7.79 6.62
C THR A 192 3.81 -7.86 5.74
N ILE A 193 4.63 -6.81 5.74
CA ILE A 193 5.87 -6.74 4.95
C ILE A 193 6.89 -7.76 5.45
N ALA A 194 7.00 -7.97 6.77
CA ALA A 194 7.87 -8.99 7.33
C ALA A 194 7.46 -10.41 6.87
N CYS A 195 6.17 -10.75 6.93
CA CYS A 195 5.65 -12.00 6.37
C CYS A 195 5.95 -12.12 4.87
N GLY A 196 5.75 -11.03 4.12
CA GLY A 196 6.09 -10.96 2.70
C GLY A 196 7.56 -11.21 2.42
N ALA A 197 8.47 -10.62 3.20
CA ALA A 197 9.90 -10.82 3.05
C ALA A 197 10.30 -12.28 3.33
N ILE A 198 9.71 -12.90 4.36
CA ILE A 198 9.97 -14.31 4.71
C ILE A 198 9.64 -15.25 3.55
N ILE A 199 8.62 -14.93 2.73
CA ILE A 199 8.23 -15.81 1.63
C ILE A 199 8.71 -15.36 0.25
N LEU A 200 8.58 -14.08 -0.11
CA LEU A 200 8.96 -13.58 -1.44
C LEU A 200 10.47 -13.57 -1.68
N VAL A 201 11.30 -13.38 -0.65
CA VAL A 201 12.76 -13.43 -0.83
C VAL A 201 13.20 -14.86 -1.18
N PRO A 202 12.81 -15.92 -0.45
CA PRO A 202 13.06 -17.28 -0.91
C PRO A 202 12.46 -17.58 -2.28
N THR A 203 11.25 -17.13 -2.59
CA THR A 203 10.63 -17.35 -3.92
C THR A 203 11.41 -16.67 -5.04
N PHE A 204 11.94 -15.47 -4.81
CA PHE A 204 12.88 -14.83 -5.74
C PHE A 204 14.17 -15.65 -5.90
N LEU A 205 14.77 -16.10 -4.80
CA LEU A 205 15.99 -16.94 -4.84
C LEU A 205 15.75 -18.28 -5.57
N TRP A 206 14.55 -18.85 -5.44
CA TRP A 206 14.12 -20.02 -6.19
C TRP A 206 13.96 -19.71 -7.69
N SER A 207 13.38 -18.55 -8.05
CA SER A 207 13.23 -18.10 -9.45
C SER A 207 14.55 -17.94 -10.21
N ILE A 208 15.65 -17.67 -9.52
CA ILE A 208 17.00 -17.57 -10.12
C ILE A 208 17.82 -18.85 -9.97
N GLY A 209 17.24 -19.93 -9.44
CA GLY A 209 17.89 -21.22 -9.28
C GLY A 209 18.88 -21.34 -8.10
N TYR A 210 18.89 -20.38 -7.17
CA TYR A 210 19.73 -20.44 -5.96
C TYR A 210 19.16 -21.40 -4.91
N ILE A 211 17.83 -21.45 -4.81
CA ILE A 211 17.09 -22.43 -4.00
C ILE A 211 16.47 -23.44 -4.96
N ASN A 212 16.48 -24.73 -4.61
CA ASN A 212 15.95 -25.79 -5.49
C ASN A 212 14.47 -26.10 -5.28
N HIS A 213 13.95 -25.79 -4.08
CA HIS A 213 12.61 -26.18 -3.67
C HIS A 213 12.04 -25.19 -2.65
N ILE A 214 10.73 -24.94 -2.75
CA ILE A 214 9.93 -24.26 -1.73
C ILE A 214 8.76 -25.18 -1.40
N ASP A 215 8.57 -25.44 -0.12
CA ASP A 215 7.41 -26.20 0.35
C ASP A 215 6.13 -25.39 0.11
N ALA A 216 5.18 -25.99 -0.62
CA ALA A 216 3.98 -25.28 -1.07
C ALA A 216 3.02 -24.95 0.08
N GLU A 217 2.99 -25.77 1.14
CA GLU A 217 2.14 -25.53 2.30
C GLU A 217 2.71 -24.41 3.17
N MET A 218 4.02 -24.42 3.42
CA MET A 218 4.73 -23.33 4.07
C MET A 218 4.53 -22.02 3.30
N TYR A 219 4.65 -22.04 1.97
CA TYR A 219 4.38 -20.86 1.14
C TYR A 219 2.98 -20.34 1.38
N ARG A 220 1.96 -21.22 1.30
CA ARG A 220 0.56 -20.83 1.48
C ARG A 220 0.31 -20.22 2.86
N VAL A 221 0.81 -20.84 3.93
CA VAL A 221 0.60 -20.37 5.30
C VAL A 221 1.23 -18.99 5.51
N ILE A 222 2.49 -18.81 5.11
CA ILE A 222 3.19 -17.53 5.30
C ILE A 222 2.62 -16.45 4.39
N TRP A 223 2.27 -16.81 3.14
CA TRP A 223 1.64 -15.89 2.20
C TRP A 223 0.31 -15.35 2.73
N TRP A 224 -0.50 -16.15 3.41
CA TRP A 224 -1.72 -15.67 4.06
C TRP A 224 -1.46 -14.89 5.35
N GLY A 225 -0.32 -15.09 6.01
CA GLY A 225 0.19 -14.16 7.02
C GLY A 225 0.32 -12.75 6.47
N LEU A 226 0.82 -12.60 5.23
CA LEU A 226 0.81 -11.34 4.48
C LEU A 226 -0.61 -10.97 4.01
N GLY A 227 -1.32 -11.87 3.32
CA GLY A 227 -2.56 -11.56 2.62
C GLY A 227 -3.73 -11.19 3.54
N HIS A 228 -3.87 -11.86 4.69
CA HIS A 228 -4.92 -11.52 5.64
C HIS A 228 -4.59 -10.23 6.39
N SER A 229 -3.35 -10.06 6.83
CA SER A 229 -2.94 -8.84 7.54
C SER A 229 -3.02 -7.60 6.65
N SER A 230 -2.73 -7.70 5.34
CA SER A 230 -2.87 -6.57 4.40
C SER A 230 -4.31 -6.07 4.27
N GLN A 231 -5.30 -6.97 4.39
CA GLN A 231 -6.71 -6.54 4.45
C GLN A 231 -7.01 -5.75 5.72
N GLN A 232 -6.38 -6.10 6.85
CA GLN A 232 -6.57 -5.38 8.11
C GLN A 232 -5.94 -3.98 8.08
N ILE A 233 -4.85 -3.77 7.33
CA ILE A 233 -4.31 -2.42 7.08
C ILE A 233 -5.38 -1.53 6.45
N ASN A 234 -6.01 -2.03 5.38
CA ASN A 234 -7.07 -1.33 4.65
C ASN A 234 -8.27 -1.03 5.55
N VAL A 235 -8.70 -1.99 6.37
CA VAL A 235 -9.83 -1.79 7.30
C VAL A 235 -9.51 -0.70 8.33
N ALA A 236 -8.33 -0.74 8.95
CA ALA A 236 -7.92 0.26 9.92
C ALA A 236 -7.86 1.68 9.30
N ALA A 237 -7.28 1.80 8.10
CA ALA A 237 -7.22 3.06 7.36
C ALA A 237 -8.61 3.56 6.98
N HIS A 238 -9.48 2.68 6.48
CA HIS A 238 -10.83 3.04 6.03
C HIS A 238 -11.72 3.52 7.18
N VAL A 239 -11.72 2.81 8.31
CA VAL A 239 -12.44 3.24 9.52
C VAL A 239 -11.97 4.62 9.96
N SER A 240 -10.65 4.85 9.98
CA SER A 240 -10.06 6.15 10.34
C SER A 240 -10.52 7.27 9.40
N VAL A 241 -10.58 7.01 8.10
CA VAL A 241 -11.04 7.98 7.09
C VAL A 241 -12.53 8.29 7.25
N TRP A 242 -13.37 7.32 7.59
CA TRP A 242 -14.79 7.59 7.87
C TRP A 242 -14.97 8.50 9.08
N TYR A 243 -14.25 8.25 10.17
CA TYR A 243 -14.25 9.15 11.33
C TYR A 243 -13.75 10.55 10.97
N LEU A 244 -12.70 10.65 10.14
CA LEU A 244 -12.22 11.95 9.64
C LEU A 244 -13.29 12.69 8.86
N ILE A 245 -13.95 12.04 7.89
CA ILE A 245 -15.00 12.64 7.06
C ILE A 245 -16.15 13.14 7.92
N ILE A 246 -16.62 12.32 8.86
CA ILE A 246 -17.71 12.69 9.78
C ILE A 246 -17.32 13.91 10.63
N GLY A 247 -16.08 13.93 11.16
CA GLY A 247 -15.55 15.04 11.92
C GLY A 247 -15.44 16.34 11.11
N VAL A 248 -14.98 16.27 9.86
CA VAL A 248 -14.81 17.44 8.99
C VAL A 248 -16.16 17.99 8.50
N LEU A 249 -17.07 17.12 8.07
CA LEU A 249 -18.34 17.55 7.45
C LEU A 249 -19.39 17.98 8.48
N PHE A 250 -19.46 17.29 9.62
CA PHE A 250 -20.52 17.48 10.61
C PHE A 250 -20.03 18.06 11.93
N ASN A 251 -18.72 18.30 12.09
CA ASN A 251 -18.10 18.71 13.35
C ASN A 251 -18.44 17.74 14.51
N ALA A 252 -18.69 16.47 14.16
CA ALA A 252 -19.07 15.44 15.12
C ALA A 252 -17.82 14.89 15.83
N ARG A 253 -17.97 14.54 17.10
CA ARG A 253 -16.91 13.93 17.91
C ARG A 253 -17.31 12.50 18.27
N PRO A 254 -16.37 11.55 18.33
CA PRO A 254 -16.66 10.21 18.78
C PRO A 254 -17.23 10.24 20.21
N MET A 255 -18.21 9.36 20.50
CA MET A 255 -18.85 9.32 21.81
C MET A 255 -17.87 9.01 22.95
N SER A 256 -16.78 8.28 22.65
CA SER A 256 -15.66 8.07 23.57
C SER A 256 -14.38 7.73 22.81
N GLU A 257 -13.33 8.55 22.95
CA GLU A 257 -12.00 8.26 22.39
C GLU A 257 -11.28 7.09 23.07
N LYS A 258 -11.78 6.61 24.22
CA LYS A 258 -11.21 5.45 24.93
C LYS A 258 -11.75 4.11 24.44
N VAL A 259 -12.88 4.12 23.71
CA VAL A 259 -13.64 2.92 23.32
C VAL A 259 -13.88 2.89 21.80
N SER A 260 -13.56 3.98 21.08
CA SER A 260 -13.60 4.07 19.60
C SER A 260 -12.22 3.79 19.03
#